data_AF-A0A839TPG5-F1
#
_entry.id   AF-A0A839TPG5-F1
#
_cell.length_a   1.000
_cell.length_b   1.000
_cell.length_c   1.000
_cell.angle_alpha   90.00
_cell.angle_beta   90.00
_cell.angle_gamma   90.00
#
_symmetry.space_group_name_H-M   'P 1'
#
loop_
_entity.id
_entity.type
_entity.pdbx_description
1 polymer ?
#
loop_
_entity_poly.entity_id
_entity_poly.type
_entity_poly.pdbx_seq_one_letter_code
_entity_poly.pdbx_strand_id
1 'polypeptide(L)' 'MKSYHTAHSVHMVGRAWQIKIMLRQMQKEWGPDTPLQHILQSLGATRRDH' A
#
# COMPACT_ATOMS: atom_id res chain seq x y z
N MET A 1 -2.07 -11.34 -9.22
CA MET A 1 -1.46 -10.05 -8.85
C MET A 1 -0.44 -10.34 -7.76
N LYS A 2 0.75 -9.75 -7.81
CA LYS A 2 1.75 -9.93 -6.74
C LYS A 2 2.06 -8.55 -6.17
N SER A 3 1.91 -8.38 -4.88
CA SER A 3 2.39 -7.21 -4.16
C SER A 3 3.35 -7.65 -3.07
N TYR A 4 4.45 -6.93 -2.93
CA TYR A 4 5.39 -7.10 -1.82
C TYR A 4 5.83 -5.72 -1.37
N HIS A 5 6.09 -5.58 -0.08
CA HIS A 5 6.57 -4.34 0.50
C HIS A 5 7.95 -4.58 1.10
N THR A 6 8.77 -3.54 1.08
CA THR A 6 9.97 -3.44 1.90
C THR A 6 9.70 -2.45 3.04
N ALA A 7 10.67 -2.24 3.93
CA ALA A 7 10.52 -1.26 5.01
C ALA A 7 10.13 0.14 4.52
N HIS A 8 10.49 0.50 3.28
CA HIS A 8 10.31 1.86 2.75
C HIS A 8 9.65 1.90 1.35
N SER A 9 9.21 0.77 0.80
CA SER A 9 8.64 0.73 -0.54
C SER A 9 7.51 -0.29 -0.67
N VAL A 10 6.60 -0.04 -1.62
CA VAL A 10 5.55 -0.99 -2.02
C VAL A 10 5.73 -1.29 -3.49
N HIS A 11 5.91 -2.56 -3.81
CA HIS A 11 6.04 -3.07 -5.17
C HIS A 11 4.73 -3.76 -5.54
N MET A 12 4.08 -3.28 -6.61
CA MET A 12 2.85 -3.86 -7.16
C MET A 12 3.11 -4.35 -8.57
N VAL A 13 2.84 -5.64 -8.83
CA VAL A 13 3.01 -6.29 -10.13
C VAL A 13 1.66 -6.81 -10.61
N GLY A 14 1.16 -6.23 -11.71
CA GLY A 14 -0.13 -6.55 -12.32
C GLY A 14 -0.43 -5.68 -13.54
N ARG A 15 -1.64 -5.81 -14.10
CA ARG A 15 -2.09 -4.91 -15.18
C ARG A 15 -2.27 -3.49 -14.63
N ALA A 16 -2.00 -2.48 -15.46
CA ALA A 16 -2.06 -1.07 -15.06
C ALA A 16 -3.39 -0.67 -14.38
N TRP A 17 -4.52 -1.18 -14.89
CA TRP A 17 -5.84 -0.92 -14.29
C TRP A 17 -5.99 -1.51 -12.87
N GLN A 18 -5.38 -2.65 -12.60
CA GLN A 18 -5.44 -3.30 -11.29
C GLN A 18 -4.64 -2.50 -10.27
N ILE A 19 -3.45 -2.03 -10.66
CA ILE A 19 -2.60 -1.15 -9.84
C ILE A 19 -3.35 0.15 -9.52
N LYS A 20 -4.00 0.75 -10.53
CA LYS A 20 -4.81 1.96 -10.35
C LYS A 20 -5.95 1.77 -9.34
N ILE A 21 -6.63 0.62 -9.37
CA ILE A 21 -7.68 0.32 -8.40
C ILE A 21 -7.11 0.17 -7.00
N MET A 22 -6.00 -0.55 -6.82
CA MET A 22 -5.36 -0.70 -5.50
C MET A 22 -4.98 0.65 -4.90
N LEU A 23 -4.31 1.51 -5.68
CA LEU A 23 -3.91 2.85 -5.22
C LEU A 23 -5.12 3.68 -4.78
N ARG A 24 -6.26 3.56 -5.49
CA ARG A 24 -7.51 4.23 -5.10
C ARG A 24 -8.11 3.68 -3.81
N GLN A 25 -8.03 2.37 -3.57
CA GLN A 25 -8.52 1.78 -2.32
C GLN A 25 -7.64 2.22 -1.14
N MET A 26 -6.33 2.18 -1.32
CA MET A 26 -5.35 2.69 -0.36
C MET A 26 -5.63 4.16 0.00
N GLN A 27 -5.89 5.01 -1.01
CA GLN A 27 -6.22 6.41 -0.78
C GLN A 27 -7.54 6.61 0.00
N LYS A 28 -8.53 5.73 -0.18
CA LYS A 28 -9.80 5.78 0.56
C LYS A 28 -9.63 5.39 2.02
N GLU A 29 -8.76 4.43 2.30
CA GLU A 29 -8.55 3.92 3.67
C GLU A 29 -7.82 4.93 4.56
N TRP A 30 -6.81 5.63 4.01
CA TRP A 30 -5.99 6.56 4.78
C TRP A 30 -6.42 8.02 4.66
N GLY A 31 -7.27 8.39 3.71
CA GLY A 31 -7.65 9.79 3.48
C GLY A 31 -6.52 10.64 2.86
N PRO A 32 -6.85 11.82 2.31
CA PRO A 32 -5.90 12.61 1.50
C PRO A 32 -4.77 13.24 2.32
N ASP A 33 -4.97 13.47 3.62
CA ASP A 33 -4.00 14.14 4.49
C ASP A 33 -3.03 13.18 5.19
N THR A 34 -3.18 11.87 4.98
CA THR A 34 -2.30 10.91 5.65
C THR A 34 -0.90 10.94 5.03
N PRO A 35 0.14 11.17 5.85
CA PRO A 35 1.52 11.16 5.38
C PRO A 35 1.89 9.81 4.77
N LEU A 36 2.59 9.83 3.62
CA LEU A 36 3.04 8.61 2.94
C LEU A 36 3.87 7.68 3.86
N GLN A 37 4.67 8.26 4.76
CA GLN A 37 5.42 7.51 5.77
C GLN A 37 4.52 6.69 6.70
N HIS A 38 3.34 7.21 7.06
CA HIS A 38 2.38 6.51 7.91
C HIS A 38 1.73 5.34 7.16
N ILE A 39 1.46 5.54 5.87
CA ILE A 39 0.96 4.48 4.97
C ILE A 39 1.98 3.34 4.85
N LEU A 40 3.25 3.65 4.61
CA LEU A 40 4.32 2.65 4.49
C LEU A 40 4.56 1.89 5.80
N GLN A 41 4.51 2.59 6.94
CA GLN A 41 4.64 1.97 8.26
C GLN A 41 3.45 1.06 8.58
N SER A 42 2.22 1.47 8.26
CA SER A 42 1.00 0.68 8.46
C SER A 42 1.09 -0.64 7.67
N LEU A 43 1.46 -0.57 6.38
CA LEU A 43 1.62 -1.75 5.53
C LEU A 43 2.71 -2.73 6.03
N GLY A 44 3.77 -2.20 6.64
CA GLY A 44 4.83 -3.02 7.26
C GLY A 44 4.46 -3.55 8.66
N ALA A 45 3.48 -2.96 9.34
CA ALA A 45 3.00 -3.37 10.65
C ALA A 45 1.92 -4.46 10.57
N THR A 46 1.03 -4.40 9.58
CA THR A 46 -0.09 -5.35 9.37
C THR A 46 0.32 -6.83 9.28
N ARG A 47 1.61 -7.15 9.15
CA ARG A 47 2.11 -8.53 9.04
C ARG A 47 3.06 -9.00 10.14
N ARG A 48 3.34 -8.19 11.17
CA ARG A 48 4.11 -8.66 12.33
C ARG A 48 3.25 -9.44 13.35
N ASP A 49 1.93 -9.42 13.18
CA ASP A 49 0.96 -10.08 14.07
C ASP A 49 0.31 -11.35 13.47
N HIS A 50 0.90 -11.97 12.44
CA HIS A 50 0.35 -13.21 11.85
C HIS A 50 1.41 -14.21 11.38
#